data_AF-A0A653CRG6-F1
#
_entry.id   AF-A0A653CRG6-F1
#
_cell.length_a   1.000
_cell.length_b   1.000
_cell.length_c   1.000
_cell.angle_alpha   90.00
_cell.angle_beta   90.00
_cell.angle_gamma   90.00
#
_symmetry.space_group_name_H-M   'P 1'
#
loop_
_entity.id
_entity.type
_entity.pdbx_description
1 polymer ?
#
loop_
_entity_poly.entity_id
_entity_poly.type
_entity_poly.pdbx_seq_one_letter_code
_entity_poly.pdbx_strand_id
1 'polypeptide(L)'
;MAANLQGAGHPKIKEIITSLDDDKIDMLAATSVLQQTATDIRNRKVNWQPYLQSQMISQEDFNFIVAFDVPDAAQRENLIQSNRLQCAQTFLNLLGHVSKDTTLQYVLVLIDDMLQEDRTRVEIFHEYANKKGESVWGPFLNLLNRQDGFITNMASRIIAKIACWSQAPMERSDLHFYLTWLKDQLRMQENKYKMACTASPTITPKKEKRSCFEILRGANSILFGMSLEDAARVAQEV
;
A
#
# COMPACT_ATOMS: atom_id res chain seq x y z
N MET A 1 39.71 34.21 -37.22
CA MET A 1 40.34 33.12 -36.44
C MET A 1 39.75 33.13 -35.03
N ALA A 2 39.40 31.94 -34.52
CA ALA A 2 38.87 31.59 -33.19
C ALA A 2 37.47 32.18 -32.85
N ALA A 3 36.39 31.47 -32.47
CA ALA A 3 36.06 30.14 -31.91
C ALA A 3 35.38 30.27 -30.52
N ASN A 4 34.14 29.75 -30.46
CA ASN A 4 33.39 29.17 -29.33
C ASN A 4 33.00 29.97 -28.07
N LEU A 5 31.69 29.95 -27.77
CA LEU A 5 31.11 29.06 -26.73
C LEU A 5 29.58 28.97 -26.87
N GLN A 6 29.10 27.81 -27.30
CA GLN A 6 27.70 27.39 -27.30
C GLN A 6 27.26 27.07 -25.86
N GLY A 7 26.23 27.77 -25.38
CA GLY A 7 25.41 27.36 -24.24
C GLY A 7 24.11 26.75 -24.73
N ALA A 8 24.16 25.53 -25.28
CA ALA A 8 22.96 24.78 -25.67
C ALA A 8 22.33 24.13 -24.43
N GLY A 9 21.48 24.87 -23.72
CA GLY A 9 20.54 24.28 -22.76
C GLY A 9 19.51 23.45 -23.52
N HIS A 10 19.60 22.13 -23.40
CA HIS A 10 18.72 21.19 -24.12
C HIS A 10 17.22 21.45 -23.79
N PRO A 11 16.36 21.68 -24.81
CA PRO A 11 14.94 22.01 -24.61
C PRO A 11 14.03 20.81 -24.29
N LYS A 12 14.58 19.60 -24.10
CA LYS A 12 13.79 18.36 -24.01
C LYS A 12 13.08 18.10 -22.67
N ILE A 13 13.38 18.86 -21.61
CA ILE A 13 12.70 18.65 -20.30
C ILE A 13 11.39 19.44 -20.22
N LYS A 14 11.32 20.63 -20.84
CA LYS A 14 10.10 21.45 -20.80
C LYS A 14 8.98 20.88 -21.65
N GLU A 15 9.27 20.24 -22.79
CA GLU A 15 8.24 19.67 -23.68
C GLU A 15 7.66 18.34 -23.20
N ILE A 16 8.40 17.56 -22.38
CA ILE A 16 7.88 16.31 -21.79
C ILE A 16 6.85 16.63 -20.68
N ILE A 17 6.99 17.78 -20.01
CA ILE A 17 6.06 18.24 -18.98
C ILE A 17 4.75 18.77 -19.59
N THR A 18 4.75 19.21 -20.85
CA THR A 18 3.56 19.81 -21.50
C THR A 18 2.62 18.81 -22.17
N SER A 19 2.87 17.49 -22.07
CA SER A 19 2.04 16.46 -22.73
C SER A 19 1.50 15.37 -21.79
N LEU A 20 1.69 15.55 -20.48
CA LEU A 20 1.06 14.69 -19.48
C LEU A 20 -0.18 15.42 -18.97
N ASP A 21 -1.34 14.82 -19.18
CA ASP A 21 -2.62 15.29 -18.65
C ASP A 21 -2.47 15.65 -17.17
N ASP A 22 -3.01 16.80 -16.76
CA ASP A 22 -2.94 17.30 -15.37
C ASP A 22 -3.44 16.24 -14.35
N ASP A 23 -4.33 15.33 -14.77
CA ASP A 23 -4.83 14.18 -13.98
C ASP A 23 -3.73 13.13 -13.64
N LYS A 24 -2.76 12.89 -14.54
CA LYS A 24 -1.60 12.05 -14.23
C LYS A 24 -0.70 12.72 -13.21
N ILE A 25 -0.61 14.04 -13.23
CA ILE A 25 0.25 14.81 -12.32
C ILE A 25 -0.27 14.69 -10.88
N ASP A 26 -1.58 14.80 -10.66
CA ASP A 26 -2.18 14.66 -9.33
C ASP A 26 -2.21 13.20 -8.83
N MET A 27 -2.42 12.23 -9.72
CA MET A 27 -2.30 10.80 -9.41
C MET A 27 -0.85 10.43 -9.02
N LEU A 28 0.13 10.92 -9.78
CA LEU A 28 1.53 10.78 -9.47
C LEU A 28 1.87 11.50 -8.16
N ALA A 29 1.25 12.64 -7.86
CA ALA A 29 1.47 13.37 -6.61
C ALA A 29 0.94 12.61 -5.39
N ALA A 30 -0.28 12.06 -5.42
CA ALA A 30 -0.82 11.27 -4.30
C ALA A 30 -0.04 9.96 -4.09
N THR A 31 0.36 9.29 -5.18
CA THR A 31 1.29 8.14 -5.14
C THR A 31 2.63 8.54 -4.55
N SER A 32 3.16 9.69 -4.98
CA SER A 32 4.45 10.23 -4.54
C SER A 32 4.44 10.51 -3.04
N VAL A 33 3.36 11.07 -2.49
CA VAL A 33 3.27 11.34 -1.04
C VAL A 33 3.27 10.05 -0.22
N LEU A 34 2.49 9.03 -0.61
CA LEU A 34 2.49 7.75 0.10
C LEU A 34 3.84 7.01 -0.04
N GLN A 35 4.43 7.02 -1.24
CA GLN A 35 5.74 6.41 -1.49
C GLN A 35 6.89 7.14 -0.79
N GLN A 36 6.83 8.47 -0.72
CA GLN A 36 7.79 9.30 0.00
C GLN A 36 7.68 9.02 1.49
N THR A 37 6.46 9.01 2.04
CA THR A 37 6.21 8.68 3.44
C THR A 37 6.67 7.25 3.76
N ALA A 38 6.41 6.29 2.86
CA ALA A 38 6.90 4.91 3.00
C ALA A 38 8.44 4.84 2.99
N THR A 39 9.09 5.64 2.15
CA THR A 39 10.56 5.75 2.10
C THR A 39 11.11 6.34 3.41
N ASP A 40 10.46 7.37 3.94
CA ASP A 40 10.81 7.96 5.23
C ASP A 40 10.62 6.97 6.38
N ILE A 41 9.53 6.20 6.37
CA ILE A 41 9.26 5.15 7.35
C ILE A 41 10.32 4.05 7.25
N ARG A 42 10.73 3.63 6.05
CA ARG A 42 11.77 2.62 5.84
C ARG A 42 13.10 3.01 6.47
N ASN A 43 13.42 4.31 6.49
CA ASN A 43 14.64 4.84 7.11
C ASN A 43 14.58 4.86 8.65
N ARG A 44 13.41 4.61 9.26
CA ARG A 44 13.27 4.51 10.72
C ARG A 44 13.70 3.12 11.16
N LYS A 45 14.62 3.04 12.13
CA LYS A 45 14.92 1.76 12.79
C LYS A 45 13.92 1.50 13.91
N VAL A 46 13.23 0.38 13.85
CA VAL A 46 12.40 -0.11 14.97
C VAL A 46 13.29 -0.92 15.90
N ASN A 47 13.24 -0.61 17.19
CA ASN A 47 13.86 -1.46 18.20
C ASN A 47 12.86 -2.56 18.58
N TRP A 48 13.14 -3.80 18.20
CA TRP A 48 12.28 -4.96 18.45
C TRP A 48 12.39 -5.49 19.90
N GLN A 49 13.47 -5.16 20.62
CA GLN A 49 13.75 -5.70 21.95
C GLN A 49 12.66 -5.41 23.00
N PRO A 50 12.09 -4.18 23.09
CA PRO A 50 11.05 -3.89 24.07
C PRO A 50 9.76 -4.69 23.83
N TYR A 51 9.45 -5.04 22.57
CA TYR A 51 8.27 -5.84 22.24
C TYR A 51 8.41 -7.30 22.69
N LEU A 52 9.63 -7.84 22.63
CA LEU A 52 9.95 -9.16 23.20
C LEU A 52 9.86 -9.13 24.73
N GLN A 53 10.46 -8.11 25.36
CA GLN A 53 10.46 -7.96 26.82
C GLN A 53 9.05 -7.79 27.40
N SER A 54 8.17 -7.10 26.67
CA SER A 54 6.76 -6.94 27.05
C SER A 54 5.88 -8.12 26.69
N GLN A 55 6.44 -9.20 26.10
CA GLN A 55 5.71 -10.37 25.61
C GLN A 55 4.64 -10.05 24.56
N MET A 56 4.76 -8.91 23.86
CA MET A 56 3.89 -8.59 22.72
C MET A 56 4.18 -9.45 21.50
N ILE A 57 5.44 -9.89 21.37
CA ILE A 57 5.89 -10.83 20.34
C ILE A 57 6.58 -12.02 21.00
N SER A 58 6.51 -13.18 20.36
CA SER A 58 7.21 -14.37 20.81
C SER A 58 8.72 -14.28 20.50
N GLN A 59 9.51 -15.17 21.10
CA GLN A 59 10.94 -15.29 20.79
C GLN A 59 11.17 -15.68 19.32
N GLU A 60 10.30 -16.51 18.75
CA GLU A 60 10.36 -16.94 17.34
C GLU A 60 10.09 -15.75 16.41
N ASP A 61 9.05 -14.98 16.70
CA ASP A 61 8.69 -13.77 15.93
C ASP A 61 9.81 -12.72 16.02
N PHE A 62 10.41 -12.54 17.20
CA PHE A 62 11.55 -11.66 17.39
C PHE A 62 12.78 -12.10 16.56
N ASN A 63 13.13 -13.38 16.61
CA ASN A 63 14.27 -13.92 15.88
C ASN A 63 14.07 -13.75 14.37
N PHE A 64 12.85 -14.00 13.87
CA PHE A 64 12.53 -13.83 12.47
C PHE A 64 12.61 -12.35 12.05
N ILE A 65 11.93 -11.44 12.76
CA ILE A 65 11.87 -10.04 12.32
C ILE A 65 13.24 -9.37 12.35
N VAL A 66 14.10 -9.68 13.33
CA VAL A 66 15.47 -9.15 13.39
C VAL A 66 16.33 -9.68 12.24
N ALA A 67 16.15 -10.93 11.83
CA ALA A 67 16.86 -11.50 10.68
C ALA A 67 16.31 -11.00 9.34
N PHE A 68 15.03 -10.65 9.29
CA PHE A 68 14.33 -10.15 8.11
C PHE A 68 14.58 -8.65 7.87
N ASP A 69 14.68 -7.86 8.93
CA ASP A 69 14.83 -6.40 8.93
C ASP A 69 16.28 -5.98 8.59
N VAL A 70 16.70 -6.35 7.38
CA VAL A 70 18.00 -6.08 6.78
C VAL A 70 17.81 -5.50 5.38
N PRO A 71 18.72 -4.64 4.88
CA PRO A 71 18.59 -4.04 3.56
C PRO A 71 18.78 -5.05 2.41
N ASP A 72 19.48 -6.17 2.62
CA ASP A 72 19.78 -7.14 1.57
C ASP A 72 18.58 -8.00 1.18
N ALA A 73 18.13 -7.87 -0.07
CA ALA A 73 17.00 -8.61 -0.63
C ALA A 73 17.29 -10.11 -0.79
N ALA A 74 18.54 -10.48 -1.09
CA ALA A 74 18.91 -11.88 -1.27
C ALA A 74 18.86 -12.63 0.08
N GLN A 75 19.36 -12.02 1.16
CA GLN A 75 19.21 -12.55 2.50
C GLN A 75 17.75 -12.71 2.92
N ARG A 76 16.88 -11.72 2.64
CA ARG A 76 15.44 -11.82 2.90
C ARG A 76 14.79 -12.98 2.13
N GLU A 77 15.11 -13.14 0.84
CA GLU A 77 14.58 -14.24 0.02
C GLU A 77 14.97 -15.60 0.60
N ASN A 78 16.25 -15.82 0.92
CA ASN A 78 16.73 -17.08 1.52
C ASN A 78 16.03 -17.37 2.87
N LEU A 79 15.82 -16.33 3.68
CA LEU A 79 15.12 -16.45 4.96
C LEU A 79 13.64 -16.84 4.75
N ILE A 80 12.94 -16.18 3.82
CA ILE A 80 11.55 -16.49 3.48
C ILE A 80 11.44 -17.93 2.96
N GLN A 81 12.30 -18.34 2.04
CA GLN A 81 12.27 -19.70 1.47
C GLN A 81 12.42 -20.78 2.55
N SER A 82 13.31 -20.56 3.51
CA SER A 82 13.58 -21.50 4.59
C SER A 82 12.47 -21.51 5.66
N ASN A 83 11.84 -20.34 5.91
CA ASN A 83 10.93 -20.13 7.04
C ASN A 83 9.59 -19.51 6.60
N ARG A 84 8.99 -20.01 5.51
CA ARG A 84 7.77 -19.42 4.89
C ARG A 84 6.64 -19.20 5.89
N LEU A 85 6.26 -20.22 6.66
CA LEU A 85 5.15 -20.10 7.62
C LEU A 85 5.45 -19.14 8.76
N GLN A 86 6.70 -19.14 9.24
CA GLN A 86 7.13 -18.21 10.28
C GLN A 86 7.08 -16.76 9.78
N CYS A 87 7.33 -16.51 8.49
CA CYS A 87 7.19 -15.20 7.87
C CYS A 87 5.76 -14.67 8.02
N ALA A 88 4.75 -15.43 7.56
CA ALA A 88 3.35 -15.04 7.72
C ALA A 88 2.95 -14.92 9.20
N GLN A 89 3.32 -15.90 10.04
CA GLN A 89 3.05 -15.87 11.47
C GLN A 89 3.57 -14.58 12.12
N THR A 90 4.84 -14.26 11.90
CA THR A 90 5.50 -13.10 12.50
C THR A 90 4.79 -11.81 12.09
N PHE A 91 4.53 -11.64 10.79
CA PHE A 91 3.85 -10.44 10.30
C PHE A 91 2.41 -10.31 10.82
N LEU A 92 1.63 -11.38 10.79
CA LEU A 92 0.24 -11.35 11.27
C LEU A 92 0.17 -11.14 12.79
N ASN A 93 1.06 -11.76 13.57
CA ASN A 93 1.17 -11.53 15.01
C ASN A 93 1.56 -10.08 15.32
N LEU A 94 2.51 -9.52 14.57
CA LEU A 94 2.90 -8.11 14.70
C LEU A 94 1.72 -7.18 14.43
N LEU A 95 0.95 -7.41 13.37
CA LEU A 95 -0.24 -6.61 13.05
C LEU A 95 -1.36 -6.76 14.11
N GLY A 96 -1.50 -7.95 14.71
CA GLY A 96 -2.51 -8.24 15.71
C GLY A 96 -2.18 -7.72 17.12
N HIS A 97 -0.92 -7.83 17.55
CA HIS A 97 -0.52 -7.54 18.93
C HIS A 97 0.10 -6.16 19.12
N VAL A 98 0.78 -5.62 18.10
CA VAL A 98 1.42 -4.30 18.23
C VAL A 98 0.36 -3.21 18.13
N SER A 99 0.25 -2.42 19.20
CA SER A 99 -0.71 -1.30 19.23
C SER A 99 -0.13 0.04 18.74
N LYS A 100 1.21 0.17 18.71
CA LYS A 100 1.90 1.42 18.39
C LYS A 100 1.85 1.70 16.89
N ASP A 101 1.17 2.78 16.50
CA ASP A 101 0.92 3.14 15.10
C ASP A 101 2.22 3.26 14.28
N THR A 102 3.27 3.91 14.81
CA THR A 102 4.55 4.03 14.07
C THR A 102 5.18 2.67 13.74
N THR A 103 4.97 1.67 14.59
CA THR A 103 5.49 0.31 14.35
C THR A 103 4.59 -0.44 13.39
N LEU A 104 3.27 -0.27 13.47
CA LEU A 104 2.35 -0.81 12.46
C LEU A 104 2.63 -0.24 11.07
N GLN A 105 2.84 1.07 10.95
CA GLN A 105 3.26 1.72 9.70
C GLN A 105 4.51 1.06 9.13
N TYR A 106 5.52 0.79 9.97
CA TYR A 106 6.76 0.15 9.57
C TYR A 106 6.56 -1.30 9.11
N VAL A 107 5.80 -2.09 9.89
CA VAL A 107 5.47 -3.48 9.54
C VAL A 107 4.72 -3.56 8.22
N LEU A 108 3.76 -2.66 7.98
CA LEU A 108 3.02 -2.60 6.72
C LEU A 108 3.94 -2.25 5.54
N VAL A 109 4.91 -1.35 5.72
CA VAL A 109 5.92 -1.07 4.68
C VAL A 109 6.78 -2.30 4.39
N LEU A 110 7.23 -3.03 5.42
CA LEU A 110 7.98 -4.27 5.24
C LEU A 110 7.18 -5.33 4.47
N ILE A 111 5.90 -5.51 4.79
CA ILE A 111 5.02 -6.43 4.08
C ILE A 111 4.82 -5.97 2.62
N ASP A 112 4.55 -4.68 2.40
CA ASP A 112 4.34 -4.14 1.06
C ASP A 112 5.56 -4.32 0.16
N ASP A 113 6.76 -4.03 0.68
CA ASP A 113 8.05 -4.22 0.00
C ASP A 113 8.30 -5.71 -0.29
N MET A 114 8.08 -6.57 0.71
CA MET A 114 8.22 -8.03 0.57
C MET A 114 7.32 -8.59 -0.55
N LEU A 115 6.06 -8.15 -0.62
CA LEU A 115 5.14 -8.56 -1.68
C LEU A 115 5.49 -7.92 -3.04
N GLN A 116 6.09 -6.73 -3.03
CA GLN A 116 6.51 -6.04 -4.25
C GLN A 116 7.72 -6.71 -4.92
N GLU A 117 8.63 -7.26 -4.13
CA GLU A 117 9.81 -8.01 -4.59
C GLU A 117 9.43 -9.30 -5.32
N ASP A 118 8.44 -10.04 -4.81
CA ASP A 118 7.91 -11.24 -5.44
C ASP A 118 6.41 -11.39 -5.13
N ARG A 119 5.61 -11.32 -6.19
CA ARG A 119 4.15 -11.41 -6.12
C ARG A 119 3.67 -12.78 -5.63
N THR A 120 4.44 -13.84 -5.82
CA THR A 120 4.06 -15.20 -5.39
C THR A 120 4.05 -15.34 -3.86
N ARG A 121 4.70 -14.42 -3.14
CA ARG A 121 4.77 -14.42 -1.67
C ARG A 121 3.42 -14.14 -1.00
N VAL A 122 2.41 -13.65 -1.74
CA VAL A 122 1.03 -13.54 -1.21
C VAL A 122 0.48 -14.91 -0.76
N GLU A 123 0.89 -15.98 -1.42
CA GLU A 123 0.47 -17.35 -1.10
C GLU A 123 0.97 -17.82 0.26
N ILE A 124 2.03 -17.21 0.80
CA ILE A 124 2.57 -17.54 2.13
C ILE A 124 1.52 -17.23 3.22
N PHE A 125 0.80 -16.12 3.07
CA PHE A 125 -0.25 -15.75 4.03
C PHE A 125 -1.45 -16.70 3.95
N HIS A 126 -1.87 -17.09 2.73
CA HIS A 126 -2.92 -18.10 2.54
C HIS A 126 -2.51 -19.46 3.10
N GLU A 127 -1.29 -19.92 2.84
CA GLU A 127 -0.80 -21.20 3.37
C GLU A 127 -0.84 -21.23 4.90
N TYR A 128 -0.38 -20.15 5.55
CA TYR A 128 -0.40 -20.04 7.00
C TYR A 128 -1.83 -19.98 7.57
N ALA A 129 -2.69 -19.12 7.02
CA ALA A 129 -4.06 -18.96 7.48
C ALA A 129 -4.88 -20.24 7.31
N ASN A 130 -4.70 -20.96 6.20
CA ASN A 130 -5.32 -22.26 5.96
C ASN A 130 -4.89 -23.31 7.01
N LYS A 131 -3.61 -23.30 7.41
CA LYS A 131 -3.11 -24.19 8.48
C LYS A 131 -3.67 -23.86 9.85
N LYS A 132 -3.96 -22.59 10.14
CA LYS A 132 -4.56 -22.13 11.40
C LYS A 132 -6.09 -22.19 11.41
N GLY A 133 -6.73 -22.30 10.25
CA GLY A 133 -8.19 -22.19 10.13
C GLY A 133 -8.69 -20.76 10.35
N GLU A 134 -7.87 -19.76 10.02
CA GLU A 134 -8.15 -18.34 10.23
C GLU A 134 -8.31 -17.62 8.88
N SER A 135 -8.91 -16.42 8.89
CA SER A 135 -8.99 -15.57 7.69
C SER A 135 -7.66 -14.83 7.47
N VAL A 136 -7.12 -14.92 6.26
CA VAL A 136 -5.98 -14.11 5.80
C VAL A 136 -6.29 -12.62 5.90
N TRP A 137 -7.54 -12.25 5.66
CA TRP A 137 -7.97 -10.87 5.50
C TRP A 137 -8.17 -10.18 6.85
N GLY A 138 -8.67 -10.91 7.85
CA GLY A 138 -9.06 -10.38 9.16
C GLY A 138 -8.03 -9.41 9.78
N PRO A 139 -6.74 -9.79 9.91
CA PRO A 139 -5.72 -8.90 10.45
C PRO A 139 -5.59 -7.57 9.70
N PHE A 140 -5.70 -7.58 8.36
CA PHE A 140 -5.61 -6.37 7.54
C PHE A 140 -6.91 -5.56 7.55
N LEU A 141 -8.07 -6.22 7.50
CA LEU A 141 -9.38 -5.56 7.54
C LEU A 141 -9.57 -4.82 8.87
N ASN A 142 -9.07 -5.37 9.98
CA ASN A 142 -9.08 -4.69 11.27
C ASN A 142 -8.30 -3.37 11.27
N LEU A 143 -7.24 -3.26 10.47
CA LEU A 143 -6.44 -2.03 10.35
C LEU A 143 -7.17 -0.93 9.58
N LEU A 144 -8.16 -1.26 8.75
CA LEU A 144 -8.98 -0.28 8.04
C LEU A 144 -9.85 0.57 8.98
N ASN A 145 -10.05 0.12 10.21
CA ASN A 145 -10.78 0.83 11.26
C ASN A 145 -9.88 1.77 12.09
N ARG A 146 -8.57 1.84 11.81
CA ARG A 146 -7.65 2.76 12.50
C ARG A 146 -7.90 4.20 12.06
N GLN A 147 -7.56 5.16 12.93
CA GLN A 147 -7.66 6.59 12.63
C GLN A 147 -6.49 7.08 11.75
N ASP A 148 -5.36 6.37 11.77
CA ASP A 148 -4.16 6.72 11.01
C ASP A 148 -4.37 6.43 9.52
N GLY A 149 -4.41 7.50 8.72
CA GLY A 149 -4.66 7.40 7.29
C GLY A 149 -3.57 6.68 6.50
N PHE A 150 -2.32 6.66 6.98
CA PHE A 150 -1.26 5.90 6.32
C PHE A 150 -1.46 4.40 6.55
N ILE A 151 -1.76 3.99 7.78
CA ILE A 151 -2.06 2.60 8.13
C ILE A 151 -3.22 2.09 7.31
N THR A 152 -4.33 2.82 7.26
CA THR A 152 -5.53 2.38 6.51
C THR A 152 -5.25 2.28 5.01
N ASN A 153 -4.52 3.23 4.42
CA ASN A 153 -4.17 3.21 3.00
C ASN A 153 -3.21 2.06 2.67
N MET A 154 -2.18 1.84 3.50
CA MET A 154 -1.21 0.78 3.26
C MET A 154 -1.82 -0.60 3.47
N ALA A 155 -2.67 -0.78 4.50
CA ALA A 155 -3.42 -2.01 4.70
C ALA A 155 -4.34 -2.30 3.50
N SER A 156 -5.08 -1.30 3.01
CA SER A 156 -5.92 -1.43 1.82
C SER A 156 -5.09 -1.85 0.59
N ARG A 157 -3.91 -1.26 0.40
CA ARG A 157 -3.01 -1.62 -0.70
C ARG A 157 -2.53 -3.07 -0.61
N ILE A 158 -2.19 -3.55 0.59
CA ILE A 158 -1.79 -4.95 0.82
C ILE A 158 -2.97 -5.90 0.56
N ILE A 159 -4.17 -5.58 1.06
CA ILE A 159 -5.39 -6.36 0.79
C ILE A 159 -5.60 -6.51 -0.72
N ALA A 160 -5.51 -5.41 -1.46
CA ALA A 160 -5.66 -5.44 -2.91
C ALA A 160 -4.57 -6.32 -3.56
N LYS A 161 -3.29 -6.17 -3.18
CA LYS A 161 -2.21 -7.03 -3.68
C LYS A 161 -2.48 -8.51 -3.47
N ILE A 162 -2.89 -8.91 -2.26
CA ILE A 162 -3.22 -10.31 -1.95
C ILE A 162 -4.41 -10.77 -2.80
N ALA A 163 -5.47 -9.97 -2.92
CA ALA A 163 -6.65 -10.30 -3.72
C ALA A 163 -6.37 -10.43 -5.23
N CYS A 164 -5.42 -9.66 -5.75
CA CYS A 164 -5.07 -9.68 -7.17
C CYS A 164 -4.10 -10.79 -7.54
N TRP A 165 -3.14 -11.05 -6.66
CA TRP A 165 -2.00 -11.92 -6.96
C TRP A 165 -2.20 -13.33 -6.45
N SER A 166 -3.13 -13.53 -5.50
CA SER A 166 -3.46 -14.87 -5.02
C SER A 166 -4.40 -15.60 -5.98
N GLN A 167 -4.29 -16.93 -5.98
CA GLN A 167 -5.27 -17.81 -6.63
C GLN A 167 -6.56 -17.99 -5.81
N ALA A 168 -6.51 -17.71 -4.50
CA ALA A 168 -7.64 -17.90 -3.61
C ALA A 168 -8.52 -16.64 -3.55
N PRO A 169 -9.82 -16.73 -3.88
CA PRO A 169 -10.71 -15.59 -3.81
C PRO A 169 -10.97 -15.18 -2.35
N MET A 170 -11.26 -13.90 -2.15
CA MET A 170 -11.73 -13.38 -0.87
C MET A 170 -13.16 -13.88 -0.59
N GLU A 171 -13.47 -14.16 0.67
CA GLU A 171 -14.83 -14.52 1.07
C GLU A 171 -15.80 -13.34 0.83
N ARG A 172 -17.06 -13.65 0.47
CA ARG A 172 -18.08 -12.64 0.18
C ARG A 172 -18.27 -11.61 1.32
N SER A 173 -18.21 -12.06 2.57
CA SER A 173 -18.36 -11.23 3.77
C SER A 173 -17.23 -10.19 3.87
N ASP A 174 -15.98 -10.66 3.80
CA ASP A 174 -14.76 -9.85 3.80
C ASP A 174 -14.72 -8.89 2.60
N LEU A 175 -15.10 -9.37 1.40
CA LEU A 175 -15.17 -8.56 0.19
C LEU A 175 -16.19 -7.44 0.32
N HIS A 176 -17.38 -7.75 0.85
CA HIS A 176 -18.42 -6.75 1.06
C HIS A 176 -17.98 -5.66 2.05
N PHE A 177 -17.33 -6.05 3.15
CA PHE A 177 -16.76 -5.10 4.11
C PHE A 177 -15.74 -4.18 3.42
N TYR A 178 -14.79 -4.78 2.69
CA TYR A 178 -13.73 -4.05 2.03
C TYR A 178 -14.25 -3.06 0.97
N LEU A 179 -15.18 -3.48 0.11
CA LEU A 179 -15.78 -2.62 -0.90
C LEU A 179 -16.62 -1.49 -0.28
N THR A 180 -17.30 -1.76 0.83
CA THR A 180 -18.04 -0.74 1.57
C THR A 180 -17.10 0.31 2.13
N TRP A 181 -16.00 -0.13 2.77
CA TRP A 181 -14.98 0.78 3.27
C TRP A 181 -14.36 1.63 2.14
N LEU A 182 -14.01 1.02 0.99
CA LEU A 182 -13.49 1.75 -0.17
C LEU A 182 -14.47 2.82 -0.65
N LYS A 183 -15.76 2.48 -0.77
CA LYS A 183 -16.82 3.42 -1.16
C LYS A 183 -16.91 4.61 -0.21
N ASP A 184 -16.81 4.39 1.09
CA ASP A 184 -16.87 5.45 2.08
C ASP A 184 -15.61 6.34 2.06
N GLN A 185 -14.42 5.76 1.87
CA GLN A 185 -13.20 6.55 1.66
C GLN A 185 -13.30 7.47 0.45
N LEU A 186 -13.84 6.99 -0.67
CA LEU A 186 -14.03 7.78 -1.88
C LEU A 186 -15.00 8.95 -1.66
N ARG A 187 -16.10 8.71 -0.94
CA ARG A 187 -17.05 9.76 -0.56
C ARG A 187 -16.43 10.80 0.35
N MET A 188 -15.58 10.39 1.29
CA MET A 188 -14.87 11.31 2.19
C MET A 188 -13.92 12.22 1.41
N GLN A 189 -13.19 11.69 0.42
CA GLN A 189 -12.31 12.48 -0.43
C GLN A 189 -13.11 13.47 -1.30
N GLU A 190 -14.21 13.03 -1.90
CA GLU A 190 -15.11 13.89 -2.67
C GLU A 190 -15.64 15.05 -1.81
N ASN A 191 -16.01 14.80 -0.56
CA ASN A 191 -16.50 15.83 0.36
C ASN A 191 -15.40 16.81 0.78
N LYS A 192 -14.17 16.33 1.07
CA LYS A 192 -13.02 17.20 1.35
C LYS A 192 -12.72 18.13 0.17
N TYR A 193 -12.75 17.58 -1.05
CA TYR A 193 -12.57 18.34 -2.28
C TYR A 193 -13.67 19.40 -2.46
N LYS A 194 -14.94 19.03 -2.27
CA LYS A 194 -16.08 19.98 -2.31
C LYS A 194 -15.90 21.12 -1.31
N MET A 195 -15.50 20.81 -0.08
CA MET A 195 -15.26 21.83 0.96
C MET A 195 -14.09 22.76 0.60
N ALA A 196 -12.99 22.22 0.06
CA ALA A 196 -11.86 23.03 -0.41
C ALA A 196 -12.27 23.97 -1.56
N CYS A 197 -13.11 23.50 -2.48
CA CYS A 197 -13.66 24.32 -3.57
C CYS A 197 -14.58 25.43 -3.08
N THR A 198 -15.36 25.18 -2.01
CA THR A 198 -16.21 26.23 -1.42
C THR A 198 -15.42 27.29 -0.64
N ALA A 199 -14.23 26.94 -0.12
CA ALA A 199 -13.37 27.85 0.62
C ALA A 199 -12.49 28.75 -0.27
N SER A 200 -12.34 28.42 -1.56
CA SER A 200 -11.57 29.20 -2.53
C SER A 200 -12.35 29.35 -3.86
N PRO A 201 -12.97 30.51 -4.14
CA PRO A 201 -13.89 30.68 -5.28
C PRO A 201 -13.22 30.67 -6.67
N THR A 202 -11.90 30.47 -6.74
CA THR A 202 -11.16 30.34 -8.01
C THR A 202 -11.29 28.94 -8.62
N ILE A 203 -11.73 27.93 -7.86
CA ILE A 203 -11.85 26.54 -8.32
C ILE A 203 -13.24 26.34 -8.93
N THR A 204 -13.34 26.39 -10.26
CA THR A 204 -14.62 26.31 -10.96
C THR A 204 -15.12 24.85 -11.10
N PRO A 205 -16.41 24.56 -10.82
CA PRO A 205 -16.95 23.20 -10.74
C PRO A 205 -17.15 22.48 -12.09
N LYS A 206 -16.70 23.07 -13.21
CA LYS A 206 -16.97 22.57 -14.57
C LYS A 206 -15.88 21.66 -15.15
N LYS A 207 -14.64 21.67 -14.63
CA LYS A 207 -13.54 20.89 -15.22
C LYS A 207 -13.29 19.54 -14.53
N GLU A 208 -13.88 19.29 -13.36
CA GLU A 208 -13.28 18.32 -12.44
C GLU A 208 -14.25 17.27 -11.88
N LYS A 209 -15.48 17.18 -12.41
CA LYS A 209 -16.32 15.98 -12.23
C LYS A 209 -15.63 14.70 -12.74
N ARG A 210 -14.61 14.83 -13.60
CA ARG A 210 -13.74 13.74 -14.06
C ARG A 210 -12.69 13.34 -13.03
N SER A 211 -12.15 14.28 -12.24
CA SER A 211 -11.13 14.01 -11.22
C SER A 211 -11.62 13.12 -10.08
N CYS A 212 -12.89 13.20 -9.64
CA CYS A 212 -13.41 12.23 -8.67
C CYS A 212 -13.47 10.79 -9.22
N PHE A 213 -13.72 10.63 -10.52
CA PHE A 213 -13.64 9.34 -11.20
C PHE A 213 -12.18 8.90 -11.45
N GLU A 214 -11.26 9.84 -11.64
CA GLU A 214 -9.82 9.61 -11.80
C GLU A 214 -9.08 9.42 -10.47
N ILE A 215 -9.59 9.91 -9.34
CA ILE A 215 -9.18 9.53 -7.99
C ILE A 215 -9.70 8.12 -7.69
N LEU A 216 -10.91 7.78 -8.16
CA LEU A 216 -11.37 6.38 -8.22
C LEU A 216 -10.46 5.52 -9.11
N ARG A 217 -9.95 6.09 -10.21
CA ARG A 217 -9.03 5.42 -11.14
C ARG A 217 -7.60 5.38 -10.61
N GLY A 218 -7.15 6.33 -9.80
CA GLY A 218 -5.83 6.39 -9.17
C GLY A 218 -5.80 5.54 -7.90
N ALA A 219 -6.83 5.64 -7.06
CA ALA A 219 -7.08 4.71 -5.97
C ALA A 219 -7.48 3.30 -6.47
N ASN A 220 -7.66 3.07 -7.77
CA ASN A 220 -7.71 1.73 -8.36
C ASN A 220 -6.47 1.38 -9.22
N SER A 221 -5.76 2.34 -9.81
CA SER A 221 -4.56 2.11 -10.64
C SER A 221 -3.27 2.02 -9.81
N ILE A 222 -3.24 2.64 -8.63
CA ILE A 222 -2.17 2.53 -7.64
C ILE A 222 -2.47 1.38 -6.67
N LEU A 223 -3.76 1.05 -6.52
CA LEU A 223 -4.25 0.01 -5.62
C LEU A 223 -4.40 -1.34 -6.34
N PHE A 224 -4.49 -1.34 -7.66
CA PHE A 224 -4.45 -2.52 -8.50
C PHE A 224 -3.55 -2.26 -9.72
N GLY A 225 -2.43 -2.98 -9.82
CA GLY A 225 -1.77 -3.20 -11.10
C GLY A 225 -2.60 -4.11 -12.05
N MET A 226 -3.93 -4.02 -11.99
CA MET A 226 -4.88 -4.77 -12.80
C MET A 226 -5.34 -3.95 -14.00
N SER A 227 -5.58 -4.66 -15.09
CA SER A 227 -6.34 -4.14 -16.23
C SER A 227 -7.75 -3.74 -15.75
N LEU A 228 -8.33 -2.73 -16.40
CA LEU A 228 -9.73 -2.31 -16.21
C LEU A 228 -10.70 -3.51 -16.32
N GLU A 229 -10.32 -4.53 -17.09
CA GLU A 229 -11.10 -5.75 -17.31
C GLU A 229 -11.16 -6.63 -16.06
N ASP A 230 -10.07 -6.75 -15.29
CA ASP A 230 -10.02 -7.62 -14.11
C ASP A 230 -10.83 -7.01 -12.95
N ALA A 231 -10.75 -5.68 -12.77
CA ALA A 231 -11.51 -4.98 -11.75
C ALA A 231 -13.02 -4.99 -12.06
N ALA A 232 -13.40 -4.92 -13.34
CA ALA A 232 -14.77 -5.04 -13.78
C ALA A 232 -15.33 -6.47 -13.58
N ARG A 233 -14.49 -7.51 -13.73
CA ARG A 233 -14.89 -8.91 -13.49
C ARG A 233 -15.28 -9.17 -12.04
N VAL A 234 -14.47 -8.67 -11.10
CA VAL A 234 -14.74 -8.80 -9.65
C VAL A 234 -16.01 -8.06 -9.24
N ALA A 235 -16.28 -6.90 -9.84
CA ALA A 235 -17.48 -6.12 -9.56
C ALA A 235 -18.77 -6.67 -10.21
N GLN A 236 -18.66 -7.51 -11.24
CA GLN A 236 -19.82 -8.12 -11.93
C GLN A 236 -20.25 -9.46 -11.32
N GLU A 237 -19.44 -10.07 -10.45
CA GLU A 237 -19.74 -11.33 -9.77
C GLU A 237 -20.31 -11.17 -8.34
N VAL A 238 -20.59 -9.93 -7.90
CA VAL A 238 -21.30 -9.58 -6.64
C VAL A 238 -22.69 -9.04 -6.94
#